data_AF-A0A7L1DRF1-F1
#
_entry.id   AF-A0A7L1DRF1-F1
#
_cell.length_a   1.000
_cell.length_b   1.000
_cell.length_c   1.000
_cell.angle_alpha   90.00
_cell.angle_beta   90.00
_cell.angle_gamma   90.00
#
_symmetry.space_group_name_H-M   'P 1'
#
loop_
_entity.id
_entity.type
_entity.pdbx_description
1 polymer ?
#
loop_
_entity_poly.entity_id
_entity_poly.type
_entity_poly.pdbx_seq_one_letter_code
_entity_poly.pdbx_strand_id
1 'polypeptide(L)'
;QRCLVCGQTGATITCCVPDSNLSFHLPCAKEGGCVTHFLPPYRACCPAHSPVQGAEATPEPGTQCLMCMEPVEDRKTYSTMVCPACKTSWFHRDCIQ
;
A
#
# COMPACT_ATOMS: atom_id res chain seq x y z
N GLN A 1 0.37 -8.51 -21.28
CA GLN A 1 -0.40 -8.17 -20.06
C GLN A 1 -0.88 -6.72 -20.15
N ARG A 2 -2.16 -6.46 -19.81
CA ARG A 2 -2.73 -5.09 -19.73
C ARG A 2 -2.74 -4.63 -18.29
N CYS A 3 -2.50 -3.35 -18.06
CA CYS A 3 -2.53 -2.76 -16.72
C CYS A 3 -3.98 -2.62 -16.23
N LEU A 4 -4.25 -3.10 -15.02
CA LEU A 4 -5.55 -2.94 -14.35
C LEU A 4 -5.94 -1.46 -14.14
N VAL A 5 -4.96 -0.58 -13.97
CA VAL A 5 -5.18 0.83 -13.59
C VAL A 5 -5.37 1.70 -14.83
N CYS A 6 -4.46 1.64 -15.81
CA CYS A 6 -4.49 2.52 -16.99
C CYS A 6 -5.00 1.82 -18.28
N GLY A 7 -5.21 0.51 -18.27
CA GLY A 7 -5.71 -0.26 -19.41
C GLY A 7 -4.72 -0.52 -20.56
N GLN A 8 -3.54 0.11 -20.51
CA GLN A 8 -2.48 0.01 -21.52
C GLN A 8 -1.70 -1.31 -21.42
N THR A 9 -1.11 -1.75 -22.53
CA THR A 9 -0.26 -2.95 -22.57
C THR A 9 1.11 -2.70 -21.94
N GLY A 10 1.85 -3.78 -21.66
CA GLY A 10 3.23 -3.70 -21.14
C GLY A 10 3.33 -3.68 -19.61
N ALA A 11 2.25 -4.01 -18.91
CA ALA A 11 2.30 -4.25 -17.47
C ALA A 11 3.17 -5.48 -17.16
N THR A 12 4.10 -5.37 -16.21
CA THR A 12 5.05 -6.45 -15.88
C THR A 12 4.91 -6.96 -14.46
N ILE A 13 4.24 -6.23 -13.58
CA ILE A 13 4.01 -6.66 -12.20
C ILE A 13 2.71 -7.43 -12.15
N THR A 14 2.77 -8.66 -11.66
CA THR A 14 1.60 -9.53 -11.45
C THR A 14 1.22 -9.56 -9.97
N CYS A 15 -0.09 -9.64 -9.71
CA CYS A 15 -0.59 -9.82 -8.36
C CYS A 15 -0.07 -11.13 -7.72
N CYS A 16 0.16 -11.10 -6.42
CA CYS A 16 0.75 -12.13 -5.59
C CYS A 16 -0.12 -13.39 -5.47
N VAL A 17 -1.40 -13.28 -5.82
CA VAL A 17 -2.38 -14.37 -5.89
C VAL A 17 -2.40 -14.93 -7.32
N PRO A 18 -1.97 -16.20 -7.53
CA PRO A 18 -1.82 -16.80 -8.85
C PRO A 18 -3.09 -16.74 -9.72
N ASP A 19 -4.26 -16.98 -9.13
CA ASP A 19 -5.52 -17.08 -9.88
C ASP A 19 -6.09 -15.73 -10.33
N SER A 20 -5.56 -14.62 -9.82
CA SER A 20 -6.07 -13.29 -10.15
C SER A 20 -5.76 -12.88 -11.59
N ASN A 21 -4.63 -13.33 -12.14
CA ASN A 21 -4.10 -12.92 -13.45
C ASN A 21 -4.03 -11.38 -13.67
N LEU A 22 -4.11 -10.59 -12.60
CA LEU A 22 -4.10 -9.14 -12.66
C LEU A 22 -2.66 -8.65 -12.77
N SER A 23 -2.43 -7.74 -13.71
CA SER A 23 -1.14 -7.12 -13.95
C SER A 23 -1.23 -5.59 -13.88
N PHE A 24 -0.15 -4.93 -13.49
CA PHE A 24 -0.06 -3.47 -13.45
C PHE A 24 1.36 -2.98 -13.76
N HIS A 25 1.47 -1.75 -14.24
CA HIS A 25 2.77 -1.07 -14.30
C HIS A 25 3.20 -0.68 -12.88
N LEU A 26 4.50 -0.60 -12.66
CA LEU A 26 5.05 -0.12 -11.39
C LEU A 26 4.53 1.27 -10.98
N PRO A 27 4.57 2.32 -11.83
CA PRO A 27 4.02 3.63 -11.46
C PRO A 27 2.51 3.57 -11.18
N CYS A 28 1.77 2.78 -11.97
CA CYS A 28 0.34 2.60 -11.76
C CYS A 28 0.01 1.84 -10.46
N ALA A 29 0.90 0.99 -9.95
CA ALA A 29 0.66 0.25 -8.71
C ALA A 29 0.35 1.20 -7.56
N LYS A 30 1.14 2.28 -7.45
CA LYS A 30 1.00 3.31 -6.43
C LYS A 30 -0.37 3.99 -6.51
N GLU A 31 -0.71 4.52 -7.68
CA GLU A 31 -1.97 5.23 -7.94
C GLU A 31 -3.19 4.31 -7.80
N GLY A 32 -3.04 3.04 -8.17
CA GLY A 32 -4.10 2.05 -8.17
C GLY A 32 -4.42 1.46 -6.80
N GLY A 33 -3.69 1.80 -5.74
CA GLY A 33 -3.88 1.19 -4.42
C GLY A 33 -3.32 -0.23 -4.31
N CYS A 34 -2.35 -0.59 -5.17
CA CYS A 34 -1.65 -1.86 -5.09
C CYS A 34 -0.50 -1.78 -4.06
N VAL A 35 -0.23 -2.87 -3.36
CA VAL A 35 0.92 -2.95 -2.45
C VAL A 35 2.08 -3.67 -3.13
N THR A 36 3.24 -3.01 -3.25
CA THR A 36 4.49 -3.58 -3.78
C THR A 36 5.54 -3.70 -2.68
N HIS A 37 6.18 -4.86 -2.55
CA HIS A 37 7.29 -5.05 -1.63
C HIS A 37 8.62 -4.94 -2.40
N PHE A 38 9.45 -3.97 -2.05
CA PHE A 38 10.78 -3.76 -2.64
C PHE A 38 11.88 -4.66 -2.03
N LEU A 39 11.48 -5.78 -1.45
CA LEU A 39 12.34 -6.75 -0.79
C LEU A 39 12.04 -8.14 -1.34
N PRO A 40 13.02 -9.06 -1.43
CA PRO A 40 12.79 -10.43 -1.86
C PRO A 40 11.65 -11.10 -1.08
N PRO A 41 10.74 -11.85 -1.74
CA PRO A 41 10.77 -12.24 -3.16
C PRO A 41 10.04 -11.26 -4.10
N TYR A 42 10.03 -9.96 -3.80
CA TYR A 42 9.48 -8.86 -4.63
C TYR A 42 8.00 -9.03 -4.98
N ARG A 43 7.18 -9.38 -3.98
CA ARG A 43 5.74 -9.59 -4.17
C ARG A 43 5.02 -8.27 -4.38
N ALA A 44 3.98 -8.30 -5.21
CA ALA A 44 3.05 -7.19 -5.34
C ALA A 44 1.62 -7.73 -5.32
N CYS A 45 0.68 -7.04 -4.70
CA CYS A 45 -0.71 -7.46 -4.61
C CYS A 45 -1.61 -6.36 -5.18
N CYS A 46 -2.62 -6.76 -5.97
CA CYS A 46 -3.63 -5.81 -6.47
C CYS A 46 -4.48 -5.27 -5.32
N PRO A 47 -5.35 -4.27 -5.54
CA PRO A 47 -6.10 -3.64 -4.46
C PRO A 47 -7.02 -4.64 -3.73
N ALA A 48 -7.63 -5.56 -4.48
CA ALA A 48 -8.50 -6.61 -3.93
C ALA A 48 -7.76 -7.64 -3.07
N HIS A 49 -6.45 -7.81 -3.27
CA HIS A 49 -5.62 -8.76 -2.54
C HIS A 49 -4.55 -8.07 -1.68
N SER A 50 -4.65 -6.75 -1.51
CA SER A 50 -3.66 -6.00 -0.75
C SER A 50 -3.77 -6.37 0.73
N PRO A 51 -2.64 -6.58 1.42
CA PRO A 51 -2.66 -6.91 2.83
C PRO A 51 -3.26 -5.75 3.63
N VAL A 52 -4.26 -6.06 4.45
CA VAL A 52 -4.84 -5.13 5.40
C VAL A 52 -4.10 -5.29 6.73
N GLN A 53 -3.65 -4.18 7.31
CA GLN A 53 -3.00 -4.21 8.60
C GLN A 53 -3.99 -4.62 9.70
N GLY A 54 -3.72 -5.71 10.42
CA GLY A 54 -4.57 -6.24 11.50
C GLY A 54 -4.39 -5.60 12.88
N ALA A 55 -3.60 -4.51 12.98
CA ALA A 55 -3.47 -3.78 14.24
C ALA A 55 -4.76 -2.97 14.51
N GLU A 56 -5.33 -3.16 15.70
CA GLU A 56 -6.43 -2.35 16.24
C GLU A 56 -5.84 -1.12 16.94
N ALA A 57 -5.75 -0.03 16.20
CA ALA A 57 -5.34 1.28 16.66
C ALA A 57 -6.00 2.35 15.78
N THR A 58 -6.24 3.53 16.34
CA THR A 58 -6.76 4.71 15.65
C THR A 58 -5.86 5.89 15.99
N PRO A 59 -5.49 6.74 15.02
CA PRO A 59 -4.67 7.90 15.32
C PRO A 59 -5.50 8.92 16.09
N GLU A 60 -4.88 9.60 17.05
CA GLU A 60 -5.50 10.76 17.70
C GLU A 60 -5.63 11.92 16.68
N PRO A 61 -6.61 12.82 16.83
CA PRO A 61 -6.75 13.98 15.95
C PRO A 61 -5.46 14.79 15.84
N GLY A 62 -5.03 15.08 14.61
CA GLY A 62 -3.79 15.83 14.36
C GLY A 62 -2.51 15.01 14.47
N THR A 63 -2.61 13.68 14.60
CA THR A 63 -1.44 12.79 14.49
C THR A 63 -0.68 13.06 13.19
N GLN A 64 0.64 13.18 13.29
CA GLN A 64 1.53 13.41 12.15
C GLN A 64 2.28 12.14 11.79
N CYS A 65 2.58 11.99 10.49
CA CYS A 65 3.52 10.99 10.03
C CYS A 65 4.93 11.34 10.54
N LEU A 66 5.60 10.39 11.21
CA LEU A 66 6.94 10.65 11.77
C LEU A 66 8.05 10.86 10.72
N MET A 67 7.79 10.54 9.45
CA MET A 67 8.78 10.66 8.37
C MET A 67 8.73 12.02 7.68
N CYS A 68 7.53 12.53 7.37
CA CYS A 68 7.36 13.80 6.67
C CYS A 68 6.84 14.93 7.56
N MET A 69 6.41 14.64 8.79
CA MET A 69 5.79 15.58 9.73
C MET A 69 4.46 16.20 9.25
N GLU A 70 3.84 15.62 8.21
CA GLU A 70 2.51 16.01 7.72
C GLU A 70 1.41 15.18 8.39
N PRO A 71 0.18 15.71 8.52
CA PRO A 71 -0.93 14.98 9.14
C PRO A 71 -1.27 13.70 8.37
N VAL A 72 -1.55 12.61 9.10
CA VAL A 72 -2.17 11.41 8.54
C VAL A 72 -3.70 11.51 8.60
N GLU A 73 -4.40 10.59 7.94
CA GLU A 73 -5.86 10.48 8.08
C GLU A 73 -6.22 10.06 9.53
N ASP A 74 -7.43 10.40 9.96
CA ASP A 74 -7.95 10.13 11.31
C ASP A 74 -8.32 8.66 11.58
N ARG A 75 -7.99 7.78 10.63
CA ARG A 75 -8.25 6.35 10.69
C ARG A 75 -7.21 5.59 9.89
N LYS A 76 -7.06 4.31 10.22
CA LYS A 76 -6.27 3.37 9.43
C LYS A 76 -6.93 3.17 8.05
N THR A 77 -6.17 3.38 6.99
CA THR A 77 -6.61 3.22 5.60
C THR A 77 -5.49 2.58 4.77
N TYR A 78 -5.67 2.49 3.45
CA TYR A 78 -4.57 2.10 2.56
C TYR A 78 -3.37 3.05 2.70
N SER A 79 -3.63 4.36 2.76
CA SER A 79 -2.63 5.43 2.85
C SER A 79 -2.09 5.61 4.27
N THR A 80 -2.86 5.30 5.32
CA THR A 80 -2.47 5.55 6.72
C THR A 80 -2.22 4.26 7.49
N MET A 81 -0.99 4.06 7.97
CA MET A 81 -0.55 2.85 8.66
C MET A 81 0.03 3.15 10.06
N VAL A 82 -0.10 2.19 10.97
CA VAL A 82 0.46 2.26 12.32
C VAL A 82 1.72 1.39 12.44
N CYS A 83 2.66 1.71 13.32
CA CYS A 83 3.74 0.78 13.65
C CYS A 83 3.15 -0.46 14.36
N PRO A 84 3.37 -1.68 13.83
CA PRO A 84 2.80 -2.89 14.44
C PRO A 84 3.42 -3.23 15.81
N ALA A 85 4.61 -2.71 16.11
CA ALA A 85 5.32 -2.98 17.36
C ALA A 85 4.83 -2.10 18.52
N CYS A 86 4.89 -0.76 18.36
CA CYS A 86 4.51 0.17 19.43
C CYS A 86 3.03 0.55 19.41
N LYS A 87 2.35 0.42 18.26
CA LYS A 87 0.93 0.79 18.06
C LYS A 87 0.59 2.27 18.33
N THR A 88 1.60 3.12 18.48
CA THR A 88 1.45 4.55 18.78
C THR A 88 1.99 5.46 17.68
N SER A 89 2.93 4.98 16.86
CA SER A 89 3.51 5.75 15.75
C SER A 89 2.76 5.51 14.45
N TRP A 90 2.56 6.57 13.66
CA TRP A 90 1.75 6.57 12.44
C TRP A 90 2.53 7.07 11.23
N PHE A 91 2.16 6.58 10.05
CA PHE A 91 2.88 6.83 8.81
C PHE A 91 1.94 6.87 7.61
N HIS A 92 2.24 7.74 6.64
CA HIS A 92 1.76 7.51 5.28
C HIS A 92 2.46 6.28 4.71
N ARG A 93 1.73 5.41 4.01
CA ARG A 93 2.30 4.24 3.33
C ARG A 93 3.45 4.63 2.42
N ASP A 94 3.26 5.69 1.64
CA ASP A 94 4.26 6.26 0.72
C ASP A 94 5.54 6.75 1.41
N CYS A 95 5.49 7.07 2.70
CA CYS A 95 6.69 7.52 3.42
C CYS A 95 7.56 6.37 3.91
N ILE A 96 7.04 5.14 3.93
CA ILE A 96 7.76 3.95 4.42
C ILE A 96 7.87 2.84 3.37
N GLN A 97 7.31 3.04 2.17
CA GLN A 97 7.40 2.15 1.00
C GLN A 97 7.92 2.93 -0.20
#